data_AF-A0A951P0V3-F1
#
_entry.id   AF-A0A951P0V3-F1
#
_cell.length_a   1.000
_cell.length_b   1.000
_cell.length_c   1.000
_cell.angle_alpha   90.00
_cell.angle_beta   90.00
_cell.angle_gamma   90.00
#
_symmetry.space_group_name_H-M   'P 1'
#
loop_
_entity.id
_entity.type
_entity.pdbx_description
1 polymer ?
#
loop_
_entity_poly.entity_id
_entity_poly.type
_entity_poly.pdbx_seq_one_letter_code
_entity_poly.pdbx_strand_id
1 'polypeptide(L)'
;MLEQPKVANLVRELRQLTALTQEELAAVLGVAYGTINRWENGRMQPSTLALKQIYAVLKEINQSTSQEVRERSHQLLTQYFAA
;
A
#
# COMPACT_ATOMS: atom_id res chain seq x y z
N MET A 1 10.54 -12.21 1.68
CA MET A 1 10.64 -10.88 1.02
C MET A 1 9.48 -10.82 0.02
N LEU A 2 8.77 -9.68 -0.09
CA LEU A 2 7.70 -9.59 -1.08
C LEU A 2 8.29 -9.44 -2.49
N GLU A 3 8.11 -10.46 -3.32
CA GLU A 3 8.64 -10.48 -4.69
C GLU A 3 7.81 -9.61 -5.64
N GLN A 4 8.43 -9.08 -6.70
CA GLN A 4 7.67 -8.49 -7.82
C GLN A 4 6.92 -9.60 -8.57
N PRO A 5 5.67 -9.42 -9.03
CA PRO A 5 4.86 -8.19 -9.16
C PRO A 5 3.93 -7.89 -7.95
N LYS A 6 4.02 -8.66 -6.87
CA LYS A 6 3.08 -8.56 -5.74
C LYS A 6 3.08 -7.17 -5.10
N VAL A 7 4.25 -6.54 -5.00
CA VAL A 7 4.38 -5.20 -4.43
C VAL A 7 3.73 -4.11 -5.28
N ALA A 8 3.87 -4.22 -6.60
CA ALA A 8 3.23 -3.28 -7.54
C ALA A 8 1.70 -3.32 -7.42
N ASN A 9 1.14 -4.52 -7.21
CA ASN A 9 -0.29 -4.69 -6.99
C ASN A 9 -0.72 -4.17 -5.62
N LEU A 10 0.03 -4.47 -4.55
CA LEU A 10 -0.23 -3.95 -3.21
C LEU A 10 -0.35 -2.42 -3.19
N VAL A 11 0.59 -1.70 -3.81
CA VAL A 11 0.58 -0.23 -3.82
C VAL A 11 -0.64 0.30 -4.58
N ARG A 12 -0.97 -0.29 -5.73
CA ARG A 12 -2.18 0.08 -6.49
C ARG A 12 -3.47 -0.18 -5.71
N GLU A 13 -3.58 -1.34 -5.07
CA GLU A 13 -4.77 -1.72 -4.31
C GLU A 13 -4.96 -0.83 -3.09
N LEU A 14 -3.88 -0.49 -2.37
CA LEU A 14 -3.93 0.50 -1.29
C LEU A 14 -4.41 1.86 -1.80
N ARG A 15 -3.88 2.31 -2.93
CA ARG A 15 -4.27 3.58 -3.54
C ARG A 15 -5.75 3.61 -3.92
N GLN A 16 -6.26 2.53 -4.51
CA GLN A 16 -7.67 2.39 -4.87
C GLN A 16 -8.57 2.33 -3.64
N LEU A 17 -8.18 1.59 -2.60
CA LEU A 17 -8.92 1.51 -1.34
C LEU A 17 -9.08 2.86 -0.65
N THR A 18 -8.06 3.72 -0.77
CA THR A 18 -8.06 5.06 -0.17
C THR A 18 -8.59 6.14 -1.11
N ALA A 19 -8.93 5.78 -2.35
CA ALA A 19 -9.33 6.70 -3.42
C ALA A 19 -8.33 7.85 -3.68
N LEU A 20 -7.04 7.62 -3.40
CA LEU A 20 -5.99 8.62 -3.55
C LEU A 20 -5.39 8.62 -4.96
N THR A 21 -4.87 9.77 -5.37
CA THR A 21 -3.93 9.89 -6.48
C THR A 21 -2.56 9.31 -6.10
N GLN A 22 -1.67 9.14 -7.07
CA GLN A 22 -0.30 8.69 -6.80
C GLN A 22 0.46 9.73 -5.96
N GLU A 23 0.21 11.02 -6.21
CA GLU A 23 0.77 12.15 -5.48
C GLU A 23 0.30 12.17 -4.02
N GLU A 24 -1.00 12.00 -3.77
CA GLU A 24 -1.54 11.98 -2.42
C GLU A 24 -1.05 10.75 -1.63
N LEU A 25 -1.01 9.57 -2.26
CA LEU A 25 -0.44 8.39 -1.61
C LEU A 25 1.04 8.57 -1.32
N ALA A 26 1.79 9.24 -2.20
CA ALA A 26 3.18 9.57 -1.96
C ALA A 26 3.33 10.47 -0.72
N ALA A 27 2.46 11.48 -0.58
CA ALA A 27 2.44 12.34 0.60
C ALA A 27 2.13 11.58 1.89
N VAL A 28 1.13 10.67 1.87
CA VAL A 28 0.78 9.80 3.01
C VAL A 28 1.96 8.91 3.42
N LEU A 29 2.68 8.35 2.45
CA LEU A 29 3.83 7.48 2.69
C LEU A 29 5.14 8.25 2.92
N GLY A 30 5.14 9.58 2.83
CA GLY A 30 6.33 10.41 3.00
C GLY A 30 7.42 10.15 1.94
N VAL A 31 7.01 9.85 0.70
CA VAL A 31 7.91 9.61 -0.44
C VAL A 31 7.59 10.56 -1.60
N ALA A 32 8.51 10.67 -2.56
CA ALA A 32 8.25 11.43 -3.78
C ALA A 32 7.24 10.70 -4.69
N TYR A 33 6.43 11.45 -5.45
CA TYR A 33 5.52 10.92 -6.47
C TYR A 33 6.18 9.88 -7.40
N GLY A 34 7.37 10.20 -7.91
CA GLY A 34 8.11 9.32 -8.82
C GLY A 34 8.48 7.97 -8.20
N THR A 35 8.48 7.86 -6.87
CA THR A 35 8.68 6.61 -6.14
C THR A 35 7.45 5.71 -6.24
N ILE A 36 6.25 6.24 -6.00
CA ILE A 36 4.98 5.51 -6.18
C ILE A 36 4.82 5.05 -7.63
N ASN A 37 5.05 5.95 -8.60
CA ASN A 37 4.98 5.61 -10.01
C ASN A 37 5.93 4.45 -10.39
N ARG A 38 7.16 4.43 -9.86
CA ARG A 38 8.11 3.34 -10.11
C ARG A 38 7.68 2.03 -9.45
N TRP A 39 7.13 2.08 -8.23
CA TRP A 39 6.62 0.88 -7.54
C TRP A 39 5.43 0.27 -8.26
N GLU A 40 4.42 1.08 -8.61
CA GLU A 40 3.26 0.57 -9.35
C GLU A 40 3.71 -0.02 -10.70
N ASN A 41 4.62 0.62 -11.43
CA ASN A 41 5.11 0.08 -12.71
C ASN A 41 6.14 -1.06 -12.59
N GLY A 42 6.40 -1.58 -11.39
CA GLY A 42 7.36 -2.68 -11.17
C GLY A 42 8.82 -2.34 -11.50
N ARG A 43 9.14 -1.05 -11.62
CA ARG A 43 10.48 -0.56 -11.98
C ARG A 43 11.43 -0.51 -10.78
N MET A 44 10.89 -0.57 -9.56
CA MET A 44 11.64 -0.50 -8.31
C MET A 44 10.86 -1.17 -7.19
N GLN A 45 11.57 -1.79 -6.24
CA GLN A 45 10.96 -2.32 -5.01
C GLN A 45 10.98 -1.25 -3.90
N PRO A 46 9.96 -1.17 -3.03
CA PRO A 46 10.00 -0.37 -1.82
C PRO A 46 11.07 -0.90 -0.86
N SER A 47 11.69 0.00 -0.11
CA SER A 47 12.57 -0.37 0.99
C SER A 47 11.78 -1.04 2.12
N THR A 48 12.48 -1.70 3.04
CA THR A 48 11.86 -2.22 4.28
C THR A 48 11.12 -1.13 5.07
N LEU A 49 11.65 0.11 5.06
CA LEU A 49 10.98 1.24 5.71
C LEU A 49 9.67 1.60 5.02
N ALA A 50 9.66 1.66 3.69
CA ALA A 50 8.45 1.93 2.92
C ALA A 50 7.39 0.82 3.11
N LEU A 51 7.80 -0.45 3.15
CA LEU A 51 6.88 -1.56 3.45
C LEU A 51 6.27 -1.44 4.86
N LYS A 52 7.05 -0.99 5.85
CA LYS A 52 6.54 -0.71 7.21
C LYS A 52 5.52 0.43 7.21
N GLN A 53 5.74 1.48 6.43
CA GLN A 53 4.78 2.59 6.31
C GLN A 53 3.48 2.13 5.64
N ILE A 54 3.57 1.36 4.54
CA ILE A 54 2.40 0.76 3.87
C ILE A 54 1.61 -0.12 4.85
N TYR A 55 2.30 -0.97 5.62
CA TYR A 55 1.68 -1.80 6.65
C TYR A 55 0.97 -0.96 7.72
N ALA A 56 1.61 0.11 8.20
CA ALA A 56 1.01 1.01 9.20
C ALA A 56 -0.28 1.67 8.68
N VAL A 57 -0.27 2.19 7.45
CA VAL A 57 -1.46 2.77 6.81
C VAL A 57 -2.58 1.73 6.70
N LEU A 58 -2.28 0.50 6.26
CA LEU A 58 -3.29 -0.57 6.19
C LEU A 58 -3.85 -0.93 7.57
N LYS A 59 -3.03 -0.93 8.62
CA LYS A 59 -3.49 -1.19 10.00
C LYS A 59 -4.44 -0.10 10.52
N GLU A 60 -4.19 1.15 10.16
CA GLU A 60 -5.08 2.27 10.48
C GLU A 60 -6.41 2.16 9.73
N ILE A 61 -6.37 1.88 8.42
CA ILE A 61 -7.59 1.66 7.62
C ILE A 61 -8.41 0.47 8.14
N ASN A 62 -7.75 -0.56 8.67
CA ASN A 62 -8.40 -1.72 9.30
C ASN A 62 -9.15 -1.39 10.60
N GLN A 63 -9.03 -0.17 11.11
CA GLN A 63 -9.81 0.34 12.23
C GLN A 63 -10.93 1.28 11.78
N SER A 64 -11.13 1.45 10.46
CA SER A 64 -12.21 2.25 9.90
C SER A 64 -13.59 1.77 10.35
N THR A 65 -14.51 2.73 10.52
CA THR A 65 -15.92 2.47 10.87
C THR A 65 -16.66 1.77 9.74
N SER A 66 -16.30 2.06 8.48
CA SER A 66 -16.85 1.37 7.31
C SER A 66 -16.42 -0.10 7.30
N GLN A 67 -17.40 -0.99 7.31
CA GLN A 67 -17.18 -2.44 7.26
C GLN A 67 -16.46 -2.85 5.98
N GLU A 68 -16.87 -2.31 4.84
CA GLU A 68 -16.27 -2.62 3.53
C GLU A 68 -14.79 -2.24 3.49
N VAL A 69 -14.46 -1.03 3.94
CA VAL A 69 -13.08 -0.53 3.98
C VAL A 69 -12.22 -1.38 4.92
N ARG A 70 -12.76 -1.73 6.09
CA ARG A 70 -12.10 -2.59 7.06
C ARG A 70 -11.83 -3.98 6.49
N GLU A 71 -12.83 -4.64 5.90
CA GLU A 71 -12.68 -5.96 5.28
C GLU A 71 -11.64 -5.95 4.16
N ARG A 72 -11.67 -4.93 3.30
CA ARG A 72 -10.71 -4.81 2.21
C ARG A 72 -9.29 -4.60 2.72
N SER A 73 -9.09 -3.77 3.73
CA SER A 73 -7.77 -3.59 4.36
C SER A 73 -7.28 -4.87 5.06
N HIS A 74 -8.16 -5.61 5.74
CA HIS A 74 -7.84 -6.90 6.34
C HIS A 74 -7.37 -7.92 5.28
N GLN A 75 -8.06 -7.96 4.13
CA GLN A 75 -7.67 -8.82 3.02
C GLN A 75 -6.26 -8.48 2.50
N LEU A 76 -5.93 -7.19 2.32
CA LEU A 76 -4.60 -6.78 1.87
C LEU A 76 -3.51 -7.13 2.91
N LEU A 77 -3.79 -6.94 4.20
CA LEU A 77 -2.87 -7.34 5.27
C LEU A 77 -2.59 -8.85 5.22
N THR A 78 -3.63 -9.67 5.08
CA THR A 78 -3.47 -11.13 5.01
C THR A 78 -2.77 -11.56 3.72
N GLN A 79 -3.11 -10.96 2.58
CA GLN A 79 -2.56 -11.36 1.28
C GLN A 79 -1.06 -11.03 1.13
N TYR A 80 -0.61 -9.91 1.71
CA TYR A 80 0.75 -9.41 1.48
C TYR A 80 1.65 -9.43 2.71
N PHE A 81 1.11 -9.53 3.93
CA PHE A 81 1.91 -9.48 5.15
C PHE A 81 1.69 -10.69 6.07
N ALA A 82 0.85 -11.66 5.71
CA ALA A 82 0.86 -12.96 6.37
C ALA A 82 2.16 -13.71 6.03
N ALA A 83 2.76 -14.32 7.05
CA ALA A 83 3.96 -15.15 6.94
C ALA A 83 3.63 -16.55 6.43
#